data_AF-A0AA41NK61-F1
#
_entry.id   AF-A0AA41NK61-F1
#
_cell.length_a   1.000
_cell.length_b   1.000
_cell.length_c   1.000
_cell.angle_alpha   90.00
_cell.angle_beta   90.00
_cell.angle_gamma   90.00
#
_symmetry.space_group_name_H-M   'P 1'
#
loop_
_entity.id
_entity.type
_entity.pdbx_description
1 polymer ?
#
loop_
_entity_poly.entity_id
_entity_poly.type
_entity_poly.pdbx_seq_one_letter_code
_entity_poly.pdbx_strand_id
1 'polypeptide(L)'
;MEDALDELIKDCAQQLFELTDDKENERLAYVTYQDIHSIQAFHELIVIAVKAPEETRLDVPAPKEDSITVHIRSTRGPIDVYLCEVEQNHSNGKTSDRVGTSSSKSKHPEHPEKGENPPQQSEDVLEVNN
;
A
#
# COMPACT_ATOMS: atom_id res chain seq x y z
N MET A 1 -11.71 41.35 -4.96
CA MET A 1 -11.93 40.26 -5.95
C MET A 1 -10.90 39.17 -5.71
N GLU A 2 -9.62 39.53 -5.59
CA GLU A 2 -8.57 38.63 -5.09
C GLU A 2 -8.91 38.06 -3.70
N ASP A 3 -9.32 38.90 -2.74
CA ASP A 3 -9.67 38.44 -1.38
C ASP A 3 -10.74 37.32 -1.37
N ALA A 4 -11.72 37.39 -2.27
CA ALA A 4 -12.78 36.39 -2.34
C ALA A 4 -12.28 35.05 -2.91
N LEU A 5 -11.30 35.10 -3.83
CA LEU A 5 -10.65 33.91 -4.34
C LEU A 5 -9.75 33.27 -3.28
N ASP A 6 -9.02 34.08 -2.53
CA ASP A 6 -8.15 33.60 -1.45
C ASP A 6 -8.95 32.92 -0.34
N GLU A 7 -10.09 33.49 0.06
CA GLU A 7 -10.99 32.84 1.01
C GLU A 7 -11.52 31.52 0.47
N LEU A 8 -11.92 31.45 -0.81
CA LEU A 8 -12.36 30.19 -1.40
C LEU A 8 -11.25 29.13 -1.44
N ILE A 9 -10.01 29.52 -1.74
CA ILE A 9 -8.85 28.60 -1.72
C ILE A 9 -8.62 28.08 -0.30
N LYS A 10 -8.68 28.95 0.72
CA LYS A 10 -8.54 28.56 2.13
C LYS A 10 -9.63 27.59 2.54
N ASP A 11 -10.88 27.89 2.21
CA ASP A 11 -12.02 27.04 2.54
C ASP A 11 -11.91 25.66 1.87
N CYS A 12 -11.49 25.61 0.61
CA CYS A 12 -11.24 24.35 -0.10
C CYS A 12 -10.09 23.56 0.52
N ALA A 13 -8.98 24.22 0.89
CA ALA A 13 -7.86 23.56 1.54
C ALA A 13 -8.26 22.99 2.91
N GLN A 14 -9.02 23.76 3.70
CA GLN A 14 -9.52 23.33 5.00
C GLN A 14 -10.43 22.11 4.89
N GLN A 15 -11.36 22.10 3.92
CA GLN A 15 -12.22 20.94 3.65
C GLN A 15 -11.40 19.69 3.27
N LEU A 16 -10.33 19.86 2.48
CA LEU A 16 -9.45 18.75 2.12
C LEU A 16 -8.74 18.18 3.35
N PHE A 17 -8.19 19.03 4.22
CA PHE A 17 -7.54 18.59 5.45
C PHE A 17 -8.49 17.82 6.36
N GLU A 18 -9.71 18.34 6.56
CA GLU A 18 -10.73 17.67 7.37
C GLU A 18 -11.10 16.29 6.82
N LEU A 19 -11.19 16.17 5.48
CA LEU A 19 -11.48 14.89 4.84
C LEU A 19 -10.32 13.90 4.95
N THR A 20 -9.06 14.35 4.83
CA THR A 20 -7.88 13.47 4.79
C THR A 20 -7.32 13.11 6.17
N ASP A 21 -7.49 13.98 7.17
CA ASP A 21 -7.03 13.72 8.55
C ASP A 21 -8.03 12.85 9.36
N ASP A 22 -9.26 12.73 8.88
CA ASP A 22 -10.25 11.82 9.45
C ASP A 22 -9.80 10.36 9.33
N LYS A 23 -9.78 9.65 10.46
CA LYS A 23 -9.23 8.28 10.55
C LYS A 23 -10.09 7.22 9.87
N GLU A 24 -11.41 7.41 9.81
CA GLU A 24 -12.26 6.48 9.07
C GLU A 24 -12.08 6.68 7.56
N ASN A 25 -11.95 7.93 7.11
CA ASN A 25 -11.64 8.23 5.72
C ASN A 25 -10.27 7.70 5.33
N GLU A 26 -9.23 7.88 6.16
CA GLU A 26 -7.89 7.32 5.93
C GLU A 26 -7.96 5.81 5.69
N ARG A 27 -8.76 5.09 6.50
CA ARG A 27 -8.93 3.63 6.36
C ARG A 27 -9.68 3.24 5.08
N LEU A 28 -10.57 4.10 4.58
CA LEU A 28 -11.40 3.86 3.39
C LEU A 28 -10.79 4.45 2.10
N ALA A 29 -9.71 5.23 2.20
CA ALA A 29 -9.02 5.87 1.08
C ALA A 29 -8.11 4.89 0.33
N TYR A 30 -8.72 3.88 -0.31
CA TYR A 30 -8.02 2.93 -1.17
C TYR A 30 -8.76 2.71 -2.48
N VAL A 31 -8.04 2.16 -3.44
CA VAL A 31 -8.59 1.66 -4.71
C VAL A 31 -8.29 0.18 -4.85
N THR A 32 -9.17 -0.55 -5.52
CA THR A 32 -8.99 -1.97 -5.82
C THR A 32 -8.34 -2.17 -7.19
N TYR A 33 -7.82 -3.37 -7.44
CA TYR A 33 -7.36 -3.76 -8.77
C TYR A 33 -8.46 -3.64 -9.83
N GLN A 34 -9.72 -3.91 -9.46
CA GLN A 34 -10.86 -3.79 -10.37
C GLN A 34 -11.10 -2.32 -10.76
N ASP A 35 -10.96 -1.38 -9.82
CA ASP A 35 -11.12 0.05 -10.10
C ASP A 35 -10.06 0.53 -11.09
N ILE A 36 -8.80 0.14 -10.89
CA ILE A 36 -7.70 0.48 -11.80
C ILE A 36 -7.94 -0.14 -13.19
N HIS A 37 -8.35 -1.41 -13.27
CA HIS A 37 -8.61 -2.10 -14.53
C HIS A 37 -9.84 -1.54 -15.27
N SER A 38 -10.79 -0.92 -14.55
CA SER A 38 -11.95 -0.28 -15.17
C SER A 38 -11.58 0.94 -16.03
N ILE A 39 -10.38 1.51 -15.83
CA ILE A 39 -9.88 2.66 -16.57
C ILE A 39 -9.43 2.19 -17.96
N GLN A 40 -10.22 2.51 -18.98
CA GLN A 40 -9.95 2.12 -20.37
C GLN A 40 -8.58 2.57 -20.89
N ALA A 41 -8.07 3.71 -20.40
CA ALA A 41 -6.76 4.23 -20.78
C ALA A 41 -5.58 3.32 -20.36
N PHE A 42 -5.80 2.38 -19.43
CA PHE A 42 -4.78 1.45 -18.95
C PHE A 42 -4.92 0.04 -19.55
N HIS A 43 -5.89 -0.20 -20.43
CA HIS A 43 -6.05 -1.50 -21.08
C HIS A 43 -4.82 -1.84 -21.93
N GLU A 44 -4.38 -3.11 -21.84
CA GLU A 44 -3.19 -3.64 -22.52
C GLU A 44 -1.85 -2.98 -22.14
N LEU A 45 -1.84 -2.10 -21.12
CA LEU A 45 -0.63 -1.48 -20.59
C LEU A 45 -0.21 -2.12 -19.27
N ILE A 46 1.10 -2.07 -18.99
CA ILE A 46 1.65 -2.43 -17.69
C ILE A 46 1.41 -1.27 -16.73
N VAL A 47 0.68 -1.52 -15.63
CA VAL A 47 0.43 -0.53 -14.59
C VAL A 47 1.26 -0.86 -13.35
N ILE A 48 2.05 0.10 -12.91
CA ILE A 48 2.90 0.00 -11.71
C ILE A 48 2.39 1.03 -10.70
N ALA A 49 1.88 0.56 -9.56
CA ALA A 49 1.47 1.42 -8.45
C ALA A 49 2.66 1.62 -7.50
N VAL A 50 2.99 2.88 -7.23
CA VAL A 50 4.09 3.27 -6.33
C VAL A 50 3.52 4.00 -5.13
N LYS A 51 3.74 3.46 -3.94
CA LYS A 51 3.42 4.11 -2.66
C LYS A 51 4.73 4.50 -1.99
N ALA A 52 4.92 5.79 -1.77
CA ALA A 52 6.15 6.32 -1.20
C ALA A 52 5.82 7.35 -0.11
N PRO A 53 6.71 7.52 0.89
CA PRO A 53 6.52 8.52 1.92
C PRO A 53 6.69 9.93 1.33
N GLU A 54 6.34 10.93 2.13
CA GLU A 54 6.55 12.34 1.81
C GLU A 54 8.01 12.64 1.44
N GLU A 55 8.21 13.71 0.66
CA GLU A 55 9.51 14.14 0.14
C GLU A 55 10.23 13.13 -0.79
N THR A 56 9.53 12.09 -1.27
CA THR A 56 10.06 11.21 -2.31
C THR A 56 10.23 11.98 -3.62
N ARG A 57 11.40 11.80 -4.26
CA ARG A 57 11.73 12.41 -5.56
C ARG A 57 11.56 11.40 -6.68
N LEU A 58 10.97 11.85 -7.78
CA LEU A 58 10.86 11.10 -9.03
C LEU A 58 11.54 11.90 -10.14
N ASP A 59 12.56 11.31 -10.75
CA ASP A 59 13.31 11.90 -11.86
C ASP A 59 13.15 11.03 -13.11
N VAL A 60 12.73 11.65 -14.22
CA VAL A 60 12.70 11.01 -15.54
C VAL A 60 13.79 11.67 -16.40
N PRO A 61 15.01 11.11 -16.45
CA PRO A 61 16.05 11.61 -17.35
C PRO A 61 15.61 11.53 -18.81
N ALA A 62 16.27 12.31 -19.66
CA ALA A 62 16.07 12.22 -21.10
C ALA A 62 16.27 10.75 -21.57
N PRO A 63 15.38 10.23 -22.43
CA PRO A 63 15.51 8.88 -22.97
C PRO A 63 16.87 8.67 -23.62
N LYS A 64 17.43 7.47 -23.40
CA LYS A 64 18.58 6.98 -24.16
C LYS A 64 18.08 6.20 -25.37
N GLU A 65 18.97 5.95 -26.33
CA GLU A 65 18.63 5.23 -27.58
C GLU A 65 17.89 3.91 -27.32
N ASP A 66 18.31 3.15 -26.31
CA ASP A 66 17.76 1.82 -26.01
C ASP A 66 16.88 1.74 -24.75
N SER A 67 16.69 2.83 -24.01
CA SER A 67 15.97 2.77 -22.73
C SER A 67 15.39 4.10 -22.26
N ILE A 68 14.25 3.97 -21.58
CA ILE A 68 13.68 5.01 -20.74
C ILE A 68 13.89 4.56 -19.30
N THR A 69 14.27 5.48 -18.42
CA THR A 69 14.52 5.18 -17.01
C THR A 69 13.72 6.13 -16.16
N VAL A 70 13.18 5.62 -15.06
CA VAL A 70 12.56 6.41 -13.99
C VAL A 70 13.34 6.15 -12.72
N HIS A 71 13.85 7.20 -12.08
CA HIS A 71 14.52 7.10 -10.79
C HIS A 71 13.56 7.56 -9.70
N ILE A 72 13.39 6.73 -8.67
CA ILE A 72 12.58 7.07 -7.50
C ILE A 72 13.47 6.97 -6.27
N ARG A 73 13.51 8.03 -5.46
CA ARG A 73 14.38 8.12 -4.28
C ARG A 73 13.61 8.68 -3.09
N SER A 74 13.61 7.93 -2.00
CA SER A 74 13.11 8.39 -0.70
C SER A 74 14.24 8.50 0.31
N THR A 75 14.12 9.48 1.22
CA THR A 75 14.99 9.67 2.38
C THR A 75 14.26 9.44 3.70
N ARG A 76 12.92 9.27 3.66
CA ARG A 76 12.06 9.21 4.85
C ARG A 76 11.42 7.85 5.10
N GLY A 77 11.72 6.86 4.27
CA GLY A 77 11.23 5.50 4.45
C GLY A 77 11.36 4.63 3.21
N PRO A 78 10.91 3.38 3.28
CA PRO A 78 10.84 2.49 2.14
C PRO A 78 9.81 2.96 1.11
N ILE A 79 9.96 2.49 -0.13
CA ILE A 79 9.00 2.69 -1.21
C ILE A 79 8.37 1.33 -1.49
N ASP A 80 7.05 1.24 -1.44
CA ASP A 80 6.30 0.07 -1.83
C ASP A 80 5.94 0.16 -3.32
N VAL A 81 6.19 -0.91 -4.07
CA VAL A 81 5.92 -0.96 -5.52
C VAL A 81 5.13 -2.22 -5.84
N TYR A 82 4.05 -2.06 -6.58
CA TYR A 82 3.12 -3.13 -6.95
C TYR A 82 2.92 -3.16 -8.45
N LEU A 83 2.89 -4.36 -9.02
CA LEU A 83 2.45 -4.59 -10.39
C LEU A 83 0.95 -4.91 -10.36
N CYS A 84 0.14 -4.13 -11.06
CA CYS A 84 -1.29 -4.40 -11.19
C CYS A 84 -1.50 -5.47 -12.27
N GLU A 85 -1.41 -6.74 -11.88
CA GLU A 85 -1.67 -7.86 -12.76
C GLU A 85 -3.18 -7.98 -13.04
N VAL A 86 -3.51 -8.24 -14.30
CA VAL A 86 -4.85 -8.74 -14.65
C VAL A 86 -4.78 -10.24 -14.44
N GLU A 87 -5.63 -10.79 -13.57
CA GLU A 87 -5.92 -12.22 -13.64
C GLU A 87 -6.55 -12.48 -15.01
N GLN A 88 -5.70 -12.78 -16.00
CA GLN A 88 -6.16 -13.49 -17.16
C GLN A 88 -6.72 -14.79 -16.59
N ASN A 89 -8.03 -14.90 -16.60
CA ASN A 89 -8.72 -16.17 -16.48
C ASN A 89 -8.18 -17.05 -17.61
N HIS A 90 -7.02 -17.67 -17.37
CA HIS A 90 -6.59 -18.84 -18.07
C HIS A 90 -7.63 -19.87 -17.66
N SER A 91 -8.74 -19.89 -18.41
CA SER A 91 -9.55 -21.08 -18.58
C SER A 91 -8.62 -22.12 -19.18
N ASN A 92 -7.80 -22.73 -18.34
CA ASN A 92 -7.07 -23.94 -18.65
C ASN A 92 -8.15 -24.98 -18.88
N GLY A 93 -8.58 -25.07 -20.14
CA GLY A 93 -9.42 -26.13 -20.65
C GLY A 93 -8.68 -27.44 -20.43
N LYS A 94 -8.93 -28.07 -19.27
CA LYS A 94 -8.78 -29.50 -19.07
C LYS A 94 -10.08 -30.01 -18.49
N THR A 95 -11.01 -30.29 -19.40
CA THR A 95 -12.00 -31.34 -19.21
C THR A 95 -11.26 -32.62 -18.85
N SER A 96 -11.39 -33.08 -17.61
CA SER A 96 -11.23 -34.50 -17.30
C SER A 96 -12.22 -34.84 -16.21
N ASP A 97 -13.11 -35.76 -16.59
CA ASP A 97 -14.30 -36.16 -15.88
C ASP A 97 -14.02 -36.82 -14.52
N ARG A 98 -14.79 -36.33 -13.54
CA ARG A 98 -15.54 -37.09 -12.51
C ARG A 98 -14.83 -37.81 -11.35
N VAL A 99 -15.57 -37.70 -10.24
CA VAL A 99 -15.60 -38.47 -8.99
C VAL A 99 -14.56 -38.03 -7.95
N GLY A 100 -14.89 -37.59 -6.74
CA GLY A 100 -16.15 -37.49 -5.99
C GLY A 100 -15.80 -37.38 -4.50
N THR A 101 -16.79 -37.01 -3.69
CA THR A 101 -16.85 -37.11 -2.20
C THR A 101 -16.74 -35.79 -1.40
N SER A 102 -17.80 -35.62 -0.63
CA SER A 102 -18.24 -34.58 0.31
C SER A 102 -17.33 -34.29 1.52
N SER A 103 -17.34 -33.05 2.01
CA SER A 103 -17.99 -32.67 3.29
C SER A 103 -17.41 -31.39 3.91
N SER A 104 -18.32 -30.54 4.40
CA SER A 104 -18.11 -29.27 5.08
C SER A 104 -17.44 -29.40 6.46
N LYS A 105 -16.58 -28.44 6.84
CA LYS A 105 -16.62 -27.85 8.20
C LYS A 105 -15.81 -26.55 8.32
N SER A 106 -16.51 -25.49 8.71
CA SER A 106 -15.96 -24.25 9.26
C SER A 106 -15.42 -24.50 10.67
N LYS A 107 -14.22 -23.99 10.99
CA LYS A 107 -13.71 -23.87 12.37
C LYS A 107 -12.88 -22.60 12.54
N HIS A 108 -13.39 -21.73 13.39
CA HIS A 108 -12.77 -20.56 14.01
C HIS A 108 -11.57 -20.97 14.90
N PRO A 109 -10.48 -20.19 14.99
CA PRO A 109 -9.50 -20.33 16.07
C PRO A 109 -9.72 -19.27 17.16
N GLU A 110 -10.00 -19.74 18.38
CA GLU A 110 -9.93 -19.00 19.64
C GLU A 110 -8.46 -18.72 20.04
N HIS A 111 -8.28 -17.60 20.73
CA HIS A 111 -7.06 -17.05 21.31
C HIS A 111 -6.54 -17.87 22.51
N PRO A 112 -5.25 -17.78 22.88
CA PRO A 112 -4.93 -17.76 24.31
C PRO A 112 -3.95 -16.64 24.69
N GLU A 113 -4.35 -15.90 25.75
CA GLU A 113 -3.52 -14.97 26.51
C GLU A 113 -2.37 -15.69 27.23
N LYS A 114 -1.22 -15.02 27.34
CA LYS A 114 -0.20 -15.31 28.36
C LYS A 114 0.33 -14.00 28.94
N GLY A 115 -0.07 -13.72 30.17
CA GLY A 115 0.65 -12.83 31.08
C GLY A 115 1.14 -13.65 32.28
N GLU A 116 2.44 -13.59 32.56
CA GLU A 116 3.02 -13.50 33.92
C GLU A 116 4.55 -13.49 33.83
N ASN A 117 5.18 -12.62 34.62
CA ASN A 117 6.62 -12.41 34.82
C ASN A 117 6.77 -11.83 36.25
N PRO A 118 7.92 -11.82 36.95
CA PRO A 118 9.11 -12.71 37.04
C PRO A 118 9.35 -13.15 38.53
N PRO A 119 10.56 -13.58 38.99
CA PRO A 119 11.51 -12.60 39.56
C PRO A 119 13.04 -12.86 39.45
N GLN A 120 13.77 -11.74 39.34
CA GLN A 120 15.01 -11.29 40.01
C GLN A 120 16.44 -11.86 39.77
N GLN A 121 17.30 -10.91 39.32
CA GLN A 121 18.59 -10.41 39.88
C GLN A 121 19.87 -11.26 39.86
N SER A 122 20.80 -10.84 38.99
CA SER A 122 22.19 -10.34 39.23
C SER A 122 22.79 -10.18 37.81
N GLU A 123 23.55 -9.15 37.46
CA GLU A 123 24.94 -8.91 37.83
C GLU A 123 25.34 -7.44 37.59
N ASP A 124 26.52 -7.12 38.10
CA ASP A 124 27.04 -5.86 38.57
C ASP A 124 27.34 -4.73 37.58
N VAL A 125 27.54 -3.58 38.20
CA VAL A 125 27.79 -2.22 37.72
C VAL A 125 29.22 -2.00 37.21
N LEU A 126 29.32 -1.36 36.04
CA LEU A 126 30.32 -0.39 35.52
C LEU A 126 31.80 -0.47 35.95
N GLU A 127 32.69 -0.46 34.95
CA GLU A 127 33.86 0.43 35.00
C GLU A 127 34.21 0.97 33.60
N VAL A 128 34.15 2.29 33.46
CA VAL A 128 34.65 3.07 32.32
C VAL A 128 36.09 3.40 32.63
N ASN A 129 37.05 3.09 31.75
CA ASN A 129 38.33 3.76 31.70
C ASN A 129 38.94 3.70 30.28
N ASN A 130 39.55 4.83 29.94
CA ASN A 130 39.99 5.38 28.65
C ASN A 130 40.92 4.53 27.77
#